data_AF-A0A0K2TPU0-F1
#
_entry.id   AF-A0A0K2TPU0-F1
#
_cell.length_a   1.000
_cell.length_b   1.000
_cell.length_c   1.000
_cell.angle_alpha   90.00
_cell.angle_beta   90.00
_cell.angle_gamma   90.00
#
_symmetry.space_group_name_H-M   'P 1'
#
loop_
_entity.id
_entity.type
_entity.pdbx_description
1 polymer ?
#
loop_
_entity_poly.entity_id
_entity_poly.type
_entity_poly.pdbx_seq_one_letter_code
_entity_poly.pdbx_strand_id
1 'polypeptide(L)'
;QEFNKNLFHNNKPCSEVHGKIRGQSLPGWIQGIFLYNSPAGVFDHKVQSVNHWMDGLSIISSFKIQNKGNQVIFNKNYLKSDAFIGAQNEGKSVKTELGTPRAMVQSTYQGSPSFQSYHGYRRRFGQNSSLMRYNPMGIDNMMGQDATDNCNCSFYQFGNLTMATNEMTAYERVIHPETVSTRDIIDMSRFVNIKTGRPLRDHNGDYYNLAASFITGNKYHFVKFPKASSEMNYGSESYPNDVKYVATIPSRFPNHIGYFHTFGMTDKYLIFCEQPMAFDVRKLKTIQAEGRTYKDCLDVMCGERNRFYIVEKKSGRCIEMNYLTDKDYYFFNFVNCYENGSHVIVDILAYDASNIFDNMWMDRLRSHDHCGSFSNNSKIMRFVLPLDYYEENIDLNHGRWMGATAIRHKEVITLRPQHLTHEKGMEYPKINPHFYFRKYEYTYVIGWIHGLDPKNYYANAVTKINVNTGMTMAWRSRNEYEHPSEVAFVPNPSGITEDDGVLISCVSNSRDLNQSYLIFINAANMSEISRVYFDEPIPFGTHTCYIQKFL
;
A
#
# COMPACT_ATOMS: atom_id res chain seq x y z
N GLN A 1 22.90 -6.92 -22.12
CA GLN A 1 22.09 -5.76 -22.56
C GLN A 1 21.11 -5.45 -21.44
N GLU A 2 20.94 -4.18 -21.07
CA GLU A 2 20.38 -3.67 -19.80
C GLU A 2 18.91 -4.07 -19.53
N PHE A 3 18.67 -5.31 -19.09
CA PHE A 3 17.35 -5.97 -19.05
C PHE A 3 16.26 -5.16 -18.32
N ASN A 4 16.58 -4.42 -17.25
CA ASN A 4 15.59 -3.76 -16.40
C ASN A 4 15.72 -2.23 -16.32
N LYS A 5 16.75 -1.63 -16.95
CA LYS A 5 17.02 -0.19 -16.79
C LYS A 5 15.86 0.67 -17.32
N ASN A 6 15.21 0.21 -18.38
CA ASN A 6 14.05 0.89 -18.93
C ASN A 6 12.84 0.83 -17.99
N LEU A 7 12.70 -0.14 -17.07
CA LEU A 7 11.56 -0.13 -16.14
C LEU A 7 11.64 1.04 -15.13
N PHE A 8 12.85 1.44 -14.78
CA PHE A 8 13.13 2.41 -13.72
C PHE A 8 13.60 3.75 -14.28
N HIS A 9 12.82 4.35 -15.18
CA HIS A 9 13.10 5.65 -15.80
C HIS A 9 12.01 6.68 -15.47
N ASN A 10 12.32 7.96 -15.69
CA ASN A 10 11.36 9.05 -15.53
C ASN A 10 10.31 9.03 -16.64
N ASN A 11 9.04 9.16 -16.27
CA ASN A 11 7.94 9.23 -17.21
C ASN A 11 7.41 10.65 -17.37
N LYS A 12 6.79 10.94 -18.51
CA LYS A 12 6.15 12.24 -18.82
C LYS A 12 4.63 12.13 -18.73
N PRO A 13 3.91 13.24 -18.45
CA PRO A 13 2.45 13.25 -18.42
C PRO A 13 1.87 13.10 -19.84
N CYS A 14 0.68 12.51 -19.95
CA CYS A 14 -0.11 12.45 -21.19
C CYS A 14 -1.60 12.63 -20.89
N SER A 15 -2.35 13.10 -21.88
CA SER A 15 -3.79 13.32 -21.78
C SER A 15 -4.50 12.81 -23.03
N GLU A 16 -5.64 12.17 -22.82
CA GLU A 16 -6.58 11.70 -23.84
C GLU A 16 -5.96 10.75 -24.89
N VAL A 17 -5.11 9.82 -24.45
CA VAL A 17 -4.51 8.82 -25.33
C VAL A 17 -5.51 7.69 -25.57
N HIS A 18 -5.89 7.47 -26.83
CA HIS A 18 -6.82 6.41 -27.19
C HIS A 18 -6.13 5.05 -27.29
N GLY A 19 -6.64 4.07 -26.55
CA GLY A 19 -6.14 2.70 -26.58
C GLY A 19 -6.58 1.93 -27.81
N LYS A 20 -5.66 1.17 -28.41
CA LYS A 20 -5.91 0.23 -29.50
C LYS A 20 -6.20 -1.15 -28.91
N ILE A 21 -7.48 -1.53 -28.89
CA ILE A 21 -7.95 -2.81 -28.37
C ILE A 21 -7.62 -3.94 -29.36
N ARG A 22 -7.01 -5.02 -28.88
CA ARG A 22 -6.71 -6.24 -29.63
C ARG A 22 -7.16 -7.47 -28.85
N GLY A 23 -7.96 -8.32 -29.47
CA GLY A 23 -8.49 -9.52 -28.83
C GLY A 23 -10.01 -9.58 -28.95
N GLN A 24 -10.64 -10.25 -27.97
CA GLN A 24 -12.09 -10.34 -27.88
C GLN A 24 -12.69 -9.01 -27.41
N SER A 25 -13.97 -8.78 -27.72
CA SER A 25 -14.71 -7.63 -27.19
C SER A 25 -14.79 -7.71 -25.67
N LEU A 26 -14.49 -6.61 -24.99
CA LEU A 26 -14.61 -6.51 -23.54
C LEU A 26 -16.08 -6.68 -23.11
N PRO A 27 -16.36 -7.34 -21.98
CA PRO A 27 -17.70 -7.43 -21.45
C PRO A 27 -18.33 -6.05 -21.22
N GLY A 28 -19.58 -5.87 -21.68
CA GLY A 28 -20.24 -4.55 -21.68
C GLY A 28 -20.51 -3.95 -20.30
N TRP A 29 -20.43 -4.75 -19.24
CA TRP A 29 -20.58 -4.32 -17.85
C TRP A 29 -19.29 -3.70 -17.26
N ILE A 30 -18.14 -3.89 -17.92
CA ILE A 30 -16.89 -3.25 -17.50
C ILE A 30 -16.93 -1.79 -17.94
N GLN A 31 -17.43 -0.93 -17.06
CA GLN A 31 -17.49 0.51 -17.26
C GLN A 31 -17.03 1.19 -15.98
N GLY A 32 -15.99 2.00 -16.09
CA GLY A 32 -15.31 2.50 -14.92
C GLY A 32 -13.97 3.12 -15.21
N ILE A 33 -13.25 3.41 -14.13
CA ILE A 33 -11.94 4.01 -14.16
C ILE A 33 -11.00 3.08 -13.40
N PHE A 34 -10.00 2.56 -14.10
CA PHE A 34 -8.89 1.87 -13.48
C PHE A 34 -7.78 2.88 -13.20
N LEU A 35 -7.53 3.15 -11.92
CA LEU A 35 -6.45 4.00 -11.44
C LEU A 35 -5.23 3.16 -11.12
N TYR A 36 -4.07 3.72 -11.42
CA TYR A 36 -2.79 3.06 -11.23
C TYR A 36 -1.74 4.06 -10.75
N ASN A 37 -1.10 3.76 -9.63
CA ASN A 37 -0.06 4.58 -9.02
C ASN A 37 1.31 3.98 -9.31
N SER A 38 2.24 4.82 -9.71
CA SER A 38 3.62 4.42 -9.97
C SER A 38 4.59 5.41 -9.33
N PRO A 39 5.65 4.94 -8.66
CA PRO A 39 6.75 5.81 -8.23
C PRO A 39 7.65 6.24 -9.41
N ALA A 40 7.42 5.73 -10.63
CA ALA A 40 8.22 6.04 -11.83
C ALA A 40 7.88 7.37 -12.50
N GLY A 41 7.32 8.33 -11.76
CA GLY A 41 7.18 9.70 -12.24
C GLY A 41 8.56 10.33 -12.41
N VAL A 42 9.28 10.48 -11.30
CA VAL A 42 10.64 11.03 -11.29
C VAL A 42 11.50 10.25 -10.29
N PHE A 43 12.47 9.49 -10.81
CA PHE A 43 13.56 8.87 -10.05
C PHE A 43 14.84 9.71 -10.13
N ASP A 44 15.15 10.24 -11.32
CA ASP A 44 16.37 11.03 -11.55
C ASP A 44 16.00 12.51 -11.60
N HIS A 45 16.25 13.26 -10.54
CA HIS A 45 16.15 14.72 -10.56
C HIS A 45 17.36 15.32 -11.29
N LYS A 46 17.33 16.63 -11.55
CA LYS A 46 18.40 17.31 -12.31
C LYS A 46 19.80 17.16 -11.70
N VAL A 47 19.89 17.10 -10.37
CA VAL A 47 21.13 17.14 -9.61
C VAL A 47 21.32 15.87 -8.75
N GLN A 48 20.25 15.11 -8.50
CA GLN A 48 20.28 13.95 -7.61
C GLN A 48 19.32 12.87 -8.12
N SER A 49 19.75 11.61 -8.10
CA SER A 49 18.85 10.46 -8.27
C SER A 49 18.38 9.95 -6.91
N VAL A 50 17.17 9.42 -6.85
CA VAL A 50 16.67 8.74 -5.66
C VAL A 50 17.37 7.40 -5.49
N ASN A 51 17.57 7.01 -4.23
CA ASN A 51 18.28 5.79 -3.86
C ASN A 51 17.37 4.56 -3.89
N HIS A 52 16.12 4.70 -3.44
CA HIS A 52 15.17 3.60 -3.29
C HIS A 52 14.00 3.75 -4.26
N TRP A 53 13.47 2.63 -4.76
CA TRP A 53 12.39 2.68 -5.74
C TRP A 53 11.08 3.27 -5.18
N MET A 54 10.81 3.07 -3.88
CA MET A 54 9.69 3.72 -3.19
C MET A 54 9.87 5.23 -2.96
N ASP A 55 11.03 5.82 -3.28
CA ASP A 55 11.25 7.27 -3.15
C ASP A 55 10.86 8.03 -4.41
N GLY A 56 10.63 7.32 -5.52
CA GLY A 56 10.25 7.93 -6.78
C GLY A 56 8.95 8.74 -6.63
N LEU A 57 8.96 9.94 -7.23
CA LEU A 57 7.80 10.83 -7.18
C LEU A 57 6.63 10.22 -7.95
N SER A 58 5.45 10.22 -7.32
CA SER A 58 4.24 9.59 -7.86
C SER A 58 3.83 10.17 -9.22
N ILE A 59 3.59 9.28 -10.18
CA ILE A 59 2.80 9.54 -11.38
C ILE A 59 1.56 8.66 -11.35
N ILE A 60 0.40 9.29 -11.53
CA ILE A 60 -0.90 8.61 -11.48
C ILE A 60 -1.40 8.43 -12.90
N SER A 61 -1.73 7.18 -13.22
CA SER A 61 -2.32 6.75 -14.48
C SER A 61 -3.80 6.44 -14.27
N SER A 62 -4.63 6.84 -15.23
CA SER A 62 -6.07 6.57 -15.26
C SER A 62 -6.46 6.00 -16.62
N PHE A 63 -7.15 4.87 -16.58
CA PHE A 63 -7.67 4.18 -17.74
C PHE A 63 -9.20 4.19 -17.65
N LYS A 64 -9.83 5.09 -18.41
CA LYS A 64 -11.27 5.24 -18.48
C LYS A 64 -11.83 4.27 -19.51
N ILE A 65 -12.60 3.30 -19.05
CA ILE A 65 -13.27 2.28 -19.86
C ILE A 65 -14.73 2.70 -20.04
N GLN A 66 -15.13 2.97 -21.28
CA GLN A 66 -16.45 3.49 -21.62
C GLN A 66 -17.03 2.82 -22.87
N ASN A 67 -18.26 3.19 -23.22
CA ASN A 67 -18.99 2.64 -24.38
C ASN A 67 -19.09 1.11 -24.32
N LYS A 68 -19.48 0.57 -23.16
CA LYS A 68 -19.59 -0.88 -22.93
C LYS A 68 -18.28 -1.63 -23.22
N GLY A 69 -17.15 -1.08 -22.80
CA GLY A 69 -15.83 -1.69 -22.99
C GLY A 69 -15.20 -1.47 -24.37
N ASN A 70 -15.85 -0.77 -25.30
CA ASN A 70 -15.32 -0.56 -26.65
C ASN A 70 -14.29 0.57 -26.76
N GLN A 71 -14.14 1.39 -25.72
CA GLN A 71 -13.19 2.49 -25.72
C GLN A 71 -12.46 2.57 -24.38
N VAL A 72 -11.13 2.64 -24.47
CA VAL A 72 -10.26 2.87 -23.32
C VAL A 72 -9.44 4.12 -23.58
N ILE A 73 -9.56 5.10 -22.69
CA ILE A 73 -8.81 6.36 -22.74
C ILE A 73 -7.80 6.38 -21.61
N PHE A 74 -6.55 6.69 -21.94
CA PHE A 74 -5.43 6.72 -21.01
C PHE A 74 -4.97 8.15 -20.74
N ASN A 75 -4.87 8.47 -19.46
CA ASN A 75 -4.32 9.71 -18.92
C ASN A 75 -3.23 9.37 -17.91
N LYS A 76 -2.11 10.11 -17.91
CA LYS A 76 -1.13 10.05 -16.81
C LYS A 76 -0.66 11.44 -16.44
N ASN A 77 -0.55 11.74 -15.15
CA ASN A 77 -0.08 13.04 -14.68
C ASN A 77 0.70 12.88 -13.38
N TYR A 78 1.67 13.79 -13.16
CA TYR A 78 2.39 13.82 -11.89
C TYR A 78 1.44 14.17 -10.75
N LEU A 79 1.64 13.53 -9.61
CA LEU A 79 1.06 14.02 -8.38
C LEU A 79 1.82 15.30 -7.99
N LYS A 80 1.19 16.46 -8.14
CA LYS A 80 1.74 17.76 -7.76
C LYS A 80 1.71 17.95 -6.24
N SER A 81 2.42 17.07 -5.54
CA SER A 81 2.70 17.14 -4.11
C SER A 81 3.70 18.26 -3.82
N ASP A 82 3.82 18.65 -2.56
CA ASP A 82 4.80 19.65 -2.14
C ASP A 82 6.23 19.10 -2.31
N ALA A 83 6.40 17.78 -2.08
CA ALA A 83 7.62 17.05 -2.42
C ALA A 83 7.96 17.16 -3.93
N PHE A 84 6.96 16.98 -4.81
CA PHE A 84 7.17 17.10 -6.26
C PHE A 84 7.53 18.53 -6.69
N ILE A 85 6.76 19.52 -6.24
CA ILE A 85 6.96 20.92 -6.60
C ILE A 85 8.33 21.40 -6.13
N GLY A 86 8.68 21.11 -4.87
CA GLY A 86 9.97 21.50 -4.31
C GLY A 86 11.14 20.80 -5.03
N ALA A 87 11.02 19.50 -5.31
CA ALA A 87 12.08 18.77 -6.00
C ALA A 87 12.27 19.22 -7.46
N GLN A 88 11.19 19.60 -8.14
CA GLN A 88 11.25 20.13 -9.50
C GLN A 88 11.92 21.51 -9.55
N ASN A 89 11.70 22.34 -8.52
CA ASN A 89 12.28 23.68 -8.41
C ASN A 89 13.78 23.61 -8.07
N GLU A 90 14.16 22.79 -7.09
CA GLU A 90 15.56 22.69 -6.65
C GLU A 90 16.40 21.68 -7.44
N GLY A 91 15.76 20.79 -8.21
CA GLY A 91 16.43 19.74 -8.97
C GLY A 91 16.98 18.60 -8.11
N LYS A 92 16.56 18.47 -6.85
CA LYS A 92 17.01 17.50 -5.85
C LYS A 92 15.90 17.23 -4.84
N SER A 93 15.98 16.15 -4.04
CA SER A 93 14.92 15.88 -3.07
C SER A 93 14.93 16.90 -1.93
N VAL A 94 13.80 17.59 -1.72
CA VAL A 94 13.63 18.59 -0.65
C VAL A 94 12.99 18.02 0.62
N LYS A 95 12.36 16.85 0.53
CA LYS A 95 11.77 16.12 1.65
C LYS A 95 12.54 14.82 1.85
N THR A 96 12.54 14.32 3.09
CA THR A 96 13.12 13.00 3.37
C THR A 96 12.13 11.93 2.92
N GLU A 97 12.59 11.01 2.09
CA GLU A 97 11.84 9.84 1.62
C GLU A 97 12.33 8.56 2.32
N LEU A 98 11.83 7.39 1.94
CA LEU A 98 12.15 6.11 2.60
C LEU A 98 13.65 5.83 2.63
N GLY A 99 14.32 5.90 1.47
CA GLY A 99 15.75 5.61 1.32
C GLY A 99 16.59 6.78 0.83
N THR A 100 15.99 7.95 0.59
CA THR A 100 16.66 9.14 0.08
C THR A 100 16.55 10.27 1.09
N PRO A 101 17.67 10.76 1.64
CA PRO A 101 17.63 11.87 2.59
C PRO A 101 17.30 13.16 1.85
N ARG A 102 16.68 14.11 2.56
CA ARG A 102 16.54 15.47 2.02
C ARG A 102 17.94 16.03 1.73
N ALA A 103 18.10 16.73 0.62
CA ALA A 103 19.35 17.40 0.33
C ALA A 103 19.51 18.60 1.29
N MET A 104 20.60 18.65 2.07
CA MET A 104 20.91 19.83 2.85
C MET A 104 21.15 21.03 1.91
N VAL A 105 20.44 22.13 2.13
CA VAL A 105 20.77 23.38 1.45
C VAL A 105 22.07 23.88 2.08
N GLN A 106 23.19 23.75 1.38
CA GLN A 106 24.37 24.53 1.74
C GLN A 106 23.98 26.00 1.58
N SER A 107 23.91 26.74 2.69
CA SER A 107 23.78 28.19 2.61
C SER A 107 25.08 28.73 2.03
N THR A 108 25.18 28.84 0.71
CA THR A 108 26.13 29.77 0.10
C THR A 108 25.61 31.17 0.38
N TYR A 109 25.89 31.68 1.58
CA TYR A 109 25.83 33.10 1.89
C TYR A 109 26.93 33.79 1.07
N GLN A 110 26.60 34.18 -0.16
CA GLN A 110 27.20 35.34 -0.80
C GLN A 110 26.05 36.22 -1.30
N GLY A 111 26.03 37.44 -0.78
CA GLY A 111 24.88 38.33 -0.78
C GLY A 111 24.28 38.59 -2.16
N SER A 112 22.96 38.53 -2.21
CA SER A 112 22.12 39.25 -3.17
C SER A 112 20.77 39.50 -2.48
N PRO A 113 20.43 40.75 -2.10
CA PRO A 113 19.21 41.04 -1.37
C PRO A 113 18.03 41.09 -2.34
N SER A 114 17.36 39.96 -2.56
CA SER A 114 16.03 39.94 -3.18
C SER A 114 15.29 38.63 -2.92
N PHE A 115 15.06 38.28 -1.64
CA PHE A 115 14.00 37.35 -1.26
C PHE A 115 13.28 37.88 -0.03
N GLN A 116 12.55 38.98 -0.22
CA GLN A 116 11.41 39.32 0.60
C GLN A 116 10.17 39.26 -0.28
N SER A 117 9.06 38.82 0.32
CA SER A 117 7.69 38.78 -0.20
C SER A 117 7.34 37.67 -1.20
N TYR A 118 6.81 36.56 -0.67
CA TYR A 118 5.53 35.96 -1.11
C TYR A 118 4.99 35.05 0.02
N HIS A 119 4.78 35.64 1.22
CA HIS A 119 3.98 35.03 2.29
C HIS A 119 3.04 36.09 2.83
N GLY A 120 1.88 36.19 2.20
CA GLY A 120 0.82 37.07 2.65
C GLY A 120 -0.38 36.89 1.75
N TYR A 121 -1.34 36.08 2.18
CA TYR A 121 -2.78 36.33 2.05
C TYR A 121 -3.53 35.11 2.60
N ARG A 122 -3.84 35.15 3.90
CA ARG A 122 -5.08 34.63 4.53
C ARG A 122 -4.94 34.77 6.05
N ARG A 123 -5.28 35.94 6.59
CA ARG A 123 -5.83 36.15 7.95
C ARG A 123 -6.09 37.63 8.23
N ARG A 124 -7.38 38.00 8.26
CA ARG A 124 -8.07 39.10 8.97
C ARG A 124 -9.51 39.05 8.43
N PHE A 125 -10.59 38.89 9.20
CA PHE A 125 -11.05 39.51 10.46
C PHE A 125 -11.74 38.44 11.35
N GLY A 126 -11.96 38.59 12.65
CA GLY A 126 -11.97 39.80 13.48
C GLY A 126 -11.45 39.59 14.91
N GLN A 127 -11.28 40.73 15.57
CA GLN A 127 -10.70 40.94 16.88
C GLN A 127 -11.67 40.55 18.00
N ASN A 128 -11.16 39.92 19.07
CA ASN A 128 -11.18 40.49 20.42
C ASN A 128 -10.71 39.44 21.45
N SER A 129 -9.59 39.74 22.11
CA SER A 129 -9.34 39.54 23.55
C SER A 129 -7.85 39.30 23.79
N SER A 130 -7.26 40.27 24.46
CA SER A 130 -5.94 40.27 25.09
C SER A 130 -5.77 39.12 26.08
N LEU A 131 -4.97 38.13 25.72
CA LEU A 131 -4.22 37.28 26.65
C LEU A 131 -2.90 36.95 25.97
N MET A 132 -1.79 37.40 26.55
CA MET A 132 -0.45 36.91 26.19
C MET A 132 -0.43 35.40 26.36
N ARG A 133 -0.63 34.66 25.26
CA ARG A 133 -0.30 33.23 25.23
C ARG A 133 1.22 33.15 25.18
N TYR A 134 1.79 32.86 26.34
CA TYR A 134 3.09 32.22 26.47
C TYR A 134 3.12 31.06 25.47
N ASN A 135 3.87 31.21 24.39
CA ASN A 135 4.01 30.18 23.36
C ASN A 135 5.15 29.27 23.84
N PRO A 136 4.87 28.06 24.36
CA PRO A 136 5.95 27.15 24.70
C PRO A 136 6.60 26.76 23.37
N MET A 137 7.87 27.11 23.18
CA MET A 137 8.67 26.54 22.11
C MET A 137 8.54 25.01 22.15
N GLY A 138 8.18 24.39 21.03
CA GLY A 138 8.60 23.00 20.76
C GLY A 138 7.56 21.88 20.66
N ILE A 139 6.32 22.12 20.22
CA ILE A 139 5.37 21.02 19.91
C ILE A 139 4.97 20.95 18.43
N ASP A 140 4.92 22.08 17.71
CA ASP A 140 4.47 22.10 16.29
C ASP A 140 5.52 21.59 15.27
N ASN A 141 6.76 21.31 15.70
CA ASN A 141 7.89 21.03 14.80
C ASN A 141 8.37 19.56 14.78
N MET A 142 7.67 18.62 15.41
CA MET A 142 8.24 17.28 15.59
C MET A 142 8.07 16.32 14.39
N MET A 143 7.36 16.69 13.31
CA MET A 143 7.31 16.04 11.97
C MET A 143 6.28 16.72 11.02
N GLY A 144 5.38 17.56 11.54
CA GLY A 144 4.11 17.93 10.88
C GLY A 144 4.10 19.08 9.86
N GLN A 145 5.24 19.66 9.46
CA GLN A 145 5.28 20.57 8.30
C GLN A 145 6.26 20.11 7.20
N ASP A 146 7.20 19.24 7.55
CA ASP A 146 8.28 18.82 6.67
C ASP A 146 8.33 17.33 6.35
N ALA A 147 7.34 16.54 6.80
CA ALA A 147 7.20 15.17 6.35
C ALA A 147 6.73 15.11 4.88
N THR A 148 7.09 14.04 4.18
CA THR A 148 6.78 13.87 2.76
C THR A 148 5.29 13.66 2.52
N ASP A 149 4.77 14.30 1.49
CA ASP A 149 3.41 14.12 0.98
C ASP A 149 3.42 13.41 -0.39
N ASN A 150 4.52 12.72 -0.72
CA ASN A 150 4.62 11.83 -1.88
C ASN A 150 3.68 10.62 -1.70
N CYS A 151 2.44 10.76 -2.16
CA CYS A 151 1.40 9.72 -2.02
C CYS A 151 1.52 8.67 -3.13
N ASN A 152 2.63 7.93 -3.15
CA ASN A 152 2.94 6.89 -4.14
C ASN A 152 2.51 5.47 -3.72
N CYS A 153 1.74 5.34 -2.63
CA CYS A 153 1.19 4.08 -2.16
C CYS A 153 -0.15 3.79 -2.88
N SER A 154 -1.27 3.65 -2.17
CA SER A 154 -2.54 3.19 -2.74
C SER A 154 -3.56 4.30 -2.98
N PHE A 155 -4.79 3.91 -3.32
CA PHE A 155 -5.94 4.79 -3.43
C PHE A 155 -7.08 4.30 -2.56
N TYR A 156 -7.89 5.23 -2.06
CA TYR A 156 -9.21 4.91 -1.53
C TYR A 156 -10.20 6.04 -1.81
N GLN A 157 -11.48 5.69 -1.72
CA GLN A 157 -12.57 6.62 -1.96
C GLN A 157 -13.27 6.94 -0.65
N PHE A 158 -13.61 8.21 -0.45
CA PHE A 158 -14.47 8.62 0.64
C PHE A 158 -15.56 9.54 0.09
N GLY A 159 -16.78 9.00 -0.05
CA GLY A 159 -17.85 9.67 -0.76
C GLY A 159 -17.48 9.90 -2.23
N ASN A 160 -17.46 11.16 -2.64
CA ASN A 160 -17.04 11.62 -3.97
C ASN A 160 -15.53 11.92 -4.07
N LEU A 161 -14.78 11.90 -2.97
CA LEU A 161 -13.35 12.13 -2.95
C LEU A 161 -12.59 10.85 -3.30
N THR A 162 -11.61 10.98 -4.19
CA THR A 162 -10.60 9.93 -4.45
C THR A 162 -9.28 10.44 -3.90
N MET A 163 -8.66 9.67 -3.01
CA MET A 163 -7.43 10.06 -2.31
C MET A 163 -6.31 9.10 -2.69
N ALA A 164 -5.16 9.68 -3.05
CA ALA A 164 -3.89 8.97 -3.10
C ALA A 164 -3.27 8.96 -1.70
N THR A 165 -2.74 7.81 -1.28
CA THR A 165 -2.27 7.59 0.09
C THR A 165 -0.76 7.56 0.19
N ASN A 166 -0.27 7.95 1.37
CA ASN A 166 1.08 7.67 1.86
C ASN A 166 1.00 6.62 3.00
N GLU A 167 2.08 5.86 3.21
CA GLU A 167 2.24 4.83 4.26
C GLU A 167 3.24 5.20 5.37
N MET A 168 3.91 6.36 5.28
CA MET A 168 4.92 6.81 6.26
C MET A 168 4.55 8.13 6.94
N THR A 169 3.54 8.82 6.44
CA THR A 169 3.13 10.13 6.94
C THR A 169 1.61 10.21 7.06
N ALA A 170 1.16 11.25 7.74
CA ALA A 170 -0.26 11.52 7.96
C ALA A 170 -0.91 12.33 6.82
N TYR A 171 -0.24 12.48 5.68
CA TYR A 171 -0.74 13.25 4.55
C TYR A 171 -1.36 12.36 3.48
N GLU A 172 -2.41 12.87 2.87
CA GLU A 172 -3.03 12.30 1.69
C GLU A 172 -3.34 13.41 0.68
N ARG A 173 -3.37 13.07 -0.60
CA ARG A 173 -3.66 14.01 -1.67
C ARG A 173 -4.95 13.64 -2.37
N VAL A 174 -5.87 14.59 -2.47
CA VAL A 174 -7.10 14.42 -3.24
C VAL A 174 -6.75 14.50 -4.73
N ILE A 175 -7.32 13.60 -5.52
CA ILE A 175 -7.13 13.56 -6.97
C ILE A 175 -8.46 13.52 -7.69
N HIS A 176 -8.48 14.05 -8.92
CA HIS A 176 -9.59 13.82 -9.83
C HIS A 176 -9.39 12.47 -10.55
N PRO A 177 -10.31 11.49 -10.46
CA PRO A 177 -10.08 10.15 -11.01
C PRO A 177 -9.94 10.11 -12.54
N GLU A 178 -10.66 10.97 -13.28
CA GLU A 178 -10.56 10.99 -14.75
C GLU A 178 -9.34 11.74 -15.29
N THR A 179 -9.13 12.99 -14.86
CA THR A 179 -8.05 13.84 -15.36
C THR A 179 -6.73 13.64 -14.61
N VAL A 180 -6.74 12.86 -13.52
CA VAL A 180 -5.61 12.64 -12.60
C VAL A 180 -4.95 13.94 -12.11
N SER A 181 -5.72 15.04 -12.09
CA SER A 181 -5.25 16.32 -11.56
C SER A 181 -5.22 16.28 -10.04
N THR A 182 -4.09 16.68 -9.46
CA THR A 182 -3.92 16.87 -8.03
C THR A 182 -4.79 18.04 -7.53
N ARG A 183 -5.44 17.84 -6.39
CA ARG A 183 -6.24 18.82 -5.66
C ARG A 183 -5.63 19.04 -4.28
N ASP A 184 -6.47 19.29 -3.29
CA ASP A 184 -6.10 19.63 -1.93
C ASP A 184 -5.36 18.51 -1.20
N ILE A 185 -4.63 18.90 -0.16
CA ILE A 185 -4.02 18.01 0.83
C ILE A 185 -4.98 17.76 1.99
N ILE A 186 -5.01 16.52 2.46
CA ILE A 186 -5.68 16.13 3.70
C ILE A 186 -4.58 15.90 4.74
N ASP A 187 -4.62 16.70 5.79
CA ASP A 187 -3.65 16.68 6.87
C ASP A 187 -4.25 15.98 8.10
N MET A 188 -3.77 14.76 8.38
CA MET A 188 -4.14 14.00 9.59
C MET A 188 -3.07 14.07 10.69
N SER A 189 -2.03 14.91 10.53
CA SER A 189 -0.89 14.99 11.47
C SER A 189 -1.29 15.37 12.89
N ARG A 190 -2.43 16.04 13.05
CA ARG A 190 -3.03 16.39 14.34
C ARG A 190 -3.53 15.18 15.14
N PHE A 191 -3.85 14.08 14.45
CA PHE A 191 -4.44 12.88 15.06
C PHE A 191 -3.44 11.72 15.10
N VAL A 192 -2.69 11.55 14.01
CA VAL A 192 -1.80 10.40 13.81
C VAL A 192 -0.50 10.85 13.17
N ASN A 193 0.58 10.10 13.39
CA ASN A 193 1.88 10.41 12.79
C ASN A 193 2.16 9.51 11.57
N ILE A 194 1.86 8.22 11.70
CA ILE A 194 2.05 7.19 10.68
C ILE A 194 0.73 6.44 10.52
N LYS A 195 0.38 6.01 9.32
CA LYS A 195 -0.83 5.23 9.04
C LYS A 195 -0.59 4.26 7.89
N THR A 196 -1.43 3.24 7.76
CA THR A 196 -1.39 2.41 6.55
C THR A 196 -1.84 3.19 5.33
N GLY A 197 -1.28 2.82 4.17
CA GLY A 197 -1.70 3.32 2.87
C GLY A 197 -2.99 2.68 2.35
N ARG A 198 -3.52 1.64 3.01
CA ARG A 198 -4.68 0.86 2.54
C ARG A 198 -5.75 0.73 3.62
N PRO A 199 -6.60 1.75 3.79
CA PRO A 199 -7.76 1.63 4.68
C PRO A 199 -8.73 0.56 4.16
N LEU A 200 -9.29 -0.22 5.06
CA LEU A 200 -10.24 -1.28 4.74
C LEU A 200 -11.68 -0.78 4.88
N ARG A 201 -12.51 -1.05 3.88
CA ARG A 201 -13.93 -0.67 3.88
C ARG A 201 -14.78 -1.84 4.33
N ASP A 202 -15.55 -1.67 5.40
CA ASP A 202 -16.50 -2.66 5.88
C ASP A 202 -17.73 -2.79 4.96
N HIS A 203 -18.49 -3.88 5.09
CA HIS A 203 -19.74 -4.10 4.34
C HIS A 203 -20.79 -2.99 4.59
N ASN A 204 -20.75 -2.37 5.77
CA ASN A 204 -21.59 -1.22 6.11
C ASN A 204 -21.19 0.08 5.39
N GLY A 205 -20.01 0.10 4.78
CA GLY A 205 -19.43 1.26 4.10
C GLY A 205 -18.56 2.17 4.97
N ASP A 206 -18.34 1.81 6.23
CA ASP A 206 -17.38 2.48 7.12
C ASP A 206 -15.94 2.11 6.75
N TYR A 207 -15.03 3.07 6.84
CA TYR A 207 -13.60 2.83 6.64
C TYR A 207 -12.88 2.65 7.97
N TYR A 208 -11.96 1.69 8.01
CA TYR A 208 -11.07 1.45 9.13
C TYR A 208 -9.63 1.63 8.64
N ASN A 209 -8.79 2.25 9.47
CA ASN A 209 -7.37 2.37 9.20
C ASN A 209 -6.58 2.08 10.49
N LEU A 210 -5.37 1.55 10.35
CA LEU A 210 -4.42 1.41 11.43
C LEU A 210 -3.42 2.57 11.36
N ALA A 211 -3.24 3.24 12.50
CA ALA A 211 -2.34 4.37 12.62
C ALA A 211 -1.51 4.29 13.89
N ALA A 212 -0.41 5.04 13.95
CA ALA A 212 0.44 5.17 15.13
C ALA A 212 0.62 6.63 15.51
N SER A 213 0.65 6.87 16.82
CA SER A 213 1.07 8.12 17.42
C SER A 213 2.31 7.86 18.26
N PHE A 214 3.25 8.81 18.23
CA PHE A 214 4.40 8.84 19.13
C PHE A 214 4.55 10.19 19.84
N ILE A 215 3.64 11.14 19.57
CA ILE A 215 3.54 12.40 20.31
C ILE A 215 2.88 12.16 21.68
N THR A 216 1.84 11.34 21.73
CA THR A 216 1.06 11.04 22.96
C THR A 216 1.51 9.75 23.66
N GLY A 217 2.74 9.32 23.36
CA GLY A 217 3.33 8.02 23.70
C GLY A 217 3.24 7.03 22.54
N ASN A 218 4.09 6.00 22.56
CA ASN A 218 4.21 5.04 21.48
C ASN A 218 3.02 4.08 21.46
N LYS A 219 2.02 4.39 20.62
CA LYS A 219 0.73 3.69 20.59
C LYS A 219 0.24 3.51 19.16
N TYR A 220 -0.44 2.40 18.93
CA TYR A 220 -1.22 2.12 17.74
C TYR A 220 -2.69 2.41 18.00
N HIS A 221 -3.37 2.96 17.01
CA HIS A 221 -4.77 3.32 17.05
C HIS A 221 -5.49 2.70 15.86
N PHE A 222 -6.57 1.99 16.14
CA PHE A 222 -7.55 1.66 15.11
C PHE A 222 -8.49 2.85 14.95
N VAL A 223 -8.42 3.46 13.78
CA VAL A 223 -9.20 4.63 13.41
C VAL A 223 -10.41 4.19 12.60
N LYS A 224 -11.60 4.72 12.93
CA LYS A 224 -12.81 4.56 12.14
C LYS A 224 -13.23 5.88 11.50
N PHE A 225 -13.42 5.85 10.19
CA PHE A 225 -14.09 6.90 9.43
C PHE A 225 -15.51 6.41 9.10
N PRO A 226 -16.56 7.11 9.55
CA PRO A 226 -17.93 6.72 9.26
C PRO A 226 -18.20 6.82 7.76
N LYS A 227 -19.15 6.01 7.26
CA LYS A 227 -19.62 6.07 5.89
C LYS A 227 -19.96 7.51 5.50
N ALA A 228 -19.39 7.96 4.40
CA ALA A 228 -19.72 9.23 3.78
C ALA A 228 -21.22 9.29 3.43
N SER A 229 -21.88 10.38 3.81
CA SER A 229 -23.27 10.66 3.44
C SER A 229 -23.39 10.84 1.93
N SER A 230 -24.34 10.15 1.31
CA SER A 230 -24.60 10.25 -0.13
C SER A 230 -25.15 11.62 -0.56
N GLU A 231 -25.64 12.42 0.38
CA GLU A 231 -26.19 13.76 0.13
C GLU A 231 -25.13 14.86 0.19
N MET A 232 -23.93 14.56 0.71
CA MET A 232 -22.86 15.54 0.90
C MET A 232 -21.82 15.44 -0.21
N ASN A 233 -21.55 16.56 -0.89
CA ASN A 233 -20.35 16.70 -1.70
C ASN A 233 -19.18 17.03 -0.77
N TYR A 234 -18.33 16.05 -0.50
CA TYR A 234 -17.16 16.25 0.33
C TYR A 234 -16.10 17.04 -0.43
N GLY A 235 -15.63 18.13 0.18
CA GLY A 235 -14.34 18.76 -0.12
C GLY A 235 -13.29 18.34 0.90
N SER A 236 -12.04 18.79 0.72
CA SER A 236 -10.95 18.59 1.69
C SER A 236 -11.31 19.10 3.09
N GLU A 237 -11.93 20.28 3.17
CA GLU A 237 -12.41 20.89 4.41
C GLU A 237 -13.57 20.12 5.08
N SER A 238 -14.27 19.28 4.31
CA SER A 238 -15.39 18.45 4.76
C SER A 238 -14.96 17.04 5.15
N TYR A 239 -13.68 16.68 4.96
CA TYR A 239 -13.14 15.42 5.44
C TYR A 239 -13.27 15.37 6.98
N PRO A 240 -13.62 14.23 7.59
CA PRO A 240 -13.86 14.15 9.02
C PRO A 240 -12.65 14.67 9.83
N ASN A 241 -12.84 15.82 10.48
CA ASN A 241 -11.86 16.40 11.40
C ASN A 241 -11.93 15.77 12.80
N ASP A 242 -12.97 14.97 13.08
CA ASP A 242 -13.07 14.22 14.33
C ASP A 242 -12.90 12.72 14.03
N VAL A 243 -11.76 12.20 14.48
CA VAL A 243 -11.38 10.81 14.30
C VAL A 243 -11.87 9.99 15.50
N LYS A 244 -12.69 8.96 15.24
CA LYS A 244 -13.09 8.02 16.29
C LYS A 244 -12.05 6.90 16.42
N TYR A 245 -11.33 6.89 17.53
CA TYR A 245 -10.48 5.77 17.91
C TYR A 245 -11.34 4.62 18.43
N VAL A 246 -11.29 3.47 17.76
CA VAL A 246 -11.98 2.25 18.15
C VAL A 246 -11.26 1.57 19.30
N ALA A 247 -9.94 1.45 19.18
CA ALA A 247 -9.08 0.89 20.21
C ALA A 247 -7.68 1.49 20.12
N THR A 248 -6.97 1.45 21.24
CA THR A 248 -5.58 1.90 21.35
C THR A 248 -4.75 0.77 21.95
N ILE A 249 -3.68 0.39 21.26
CA ILE A 249 -2.76 -0.67 21.66
C ILE A 249 -1.40 -0.03 21.95
N PRO A 250 -0.82 -0.20 23.14
CA PRO A 250 0.53 0.30 23.41
C PRO A 250 1.55 -0.50 22.60
N SER A 251 2.62 0.16 22.14
CA SER A 251 3.76 -0.55 21.56
C SER A 251 4.42 -1.44 22.61
N ARG A 252 4.79 -2.67 22.21
CA ARG A 252 5.58 -3.55 23.08
C ARG A 252 6.99 -3.00 23.32
N PHE A 253 7.46 -2.14 22.43
CA PHE A 253 8.80 -1.59 22.46
C PHE A 253 8.78 -0.17 23.04
N PRO A 254 9.45 0.10 24.18
CA PRO A 254 9.38 1.39 24.85
C PRO A 254 9.77 2.58 23.97
N ASN A 255 10.79 2.42 23.12
CA ASN A 255 11.33 3.48 22.25
C ASN A 255 11.06 3.26 20.76
N HIS A 256 10.26 2.25 20.39
CA HIS A 256 10.04 1.90 19.00
C HIS A 256 8.56 1.73 18.65
N ILE A 257 8.24 1.94 17.37
CA ILE A 257 6.93 1.67 16.77
C ILE A 257 7.13 0.66 15.66
N GLY A 258 6.49 -0.51 15.76
CA GLY A 258 6.49 -1.54 14.74
C GLY A 258 6.07 -0.99 13.38
N TYR A 259 6.73 -1.44 12.32
CA TYR A 259 6.35 -1.15 10.95
C TYR A 259 5.10 -1.96 10.58
N PHE A 260 4.10 -1.30 10.00
CA PHE A 260 2.87 -1.93 9.54
C PHE A 260 2.45 -1.35 8.19
N HIS A 261 2.37 -2.20 7.18
CA HIS A 261 1.95 -1.80 5.82
C HIS A 261 0.44 -2.02 5.63
N THR A 262 -0.09 -3.14 6.14
CA THR A 262 -1.52 -3.47 6.14
C THR A 262 -1.93 -4.11 7.46
N PHE A 263 -3.24 -4.21 7.69
CA PHE A 263 -3.84 -4.85 8.86
C PHE A 263 -5.00 -5.75 8.42
N GLY A 264 -5.44 -6.64 9.30
CA GLY A 264 -6.56 -7.55 9.03
C GLY A 264 -7.88 -7.02 9.59
N MET A 265 -8.98 -7.34 8.93
CA MET A 265 -10.33 -7.07 9.42
C MET A 265 -11.22 -8.28 9.16
N THR A 266 -12.19 -8.50 10.04
CA THR A 266 -13.30 -9.45 9.88
C THR A 266 -14.61 -8.68 10.11
N ASP A 267 -15.75 -9.35 9.98
CA ASP A 267 -17.04 -8.71 10.26
C ASP A 267 -17.12 -8.22 11.72
N LYS A 268 -16.56 -8.95 12.69
CA LYS A 268 -16.59 -8.58 14.13
C LYS A 268 -15.26 -8.08 14.72
N TYR A 269 -14.11 -8.47 14.17
CA TYR A 269 -12.80 -8.19 14.76
C TYR A 269 -11.86 -7.41 13.85
N LEU A 270 -11.01 -6.57 14.44
CA LEU A 270 -9.83 -5.96 13.83
C LEU A 270 -8.60 -6.71 14.31
N ILE A 271 -7.65 -6.95 13.40
CA ILE A 271 -6.49 -7.80 13.65
C ILE A 271 -5.24 -6.99 13.32
N PHE A 272 -4.37 -6.85 14.31
CA PHE A 272 -3.07 -6.24 14.15
C PHE A 272 -1.98 -7.28 14.42
N CYS A 273 -1.03 -7.42 13.49
CA CYS A 273 0.14 -8.24 13.67
C CYS A 273 1.37 -7.33 13.81
N GLU A 274 1.94 -7.25 15.01
CA GLU A 274 3.15 -6.49 15.29
C GLU A 274 4.38 -7.34 14.94
N GLN A 275 5.03 -7.01 13.83
CA GLN A 275 6.23 -7.70 13.34
C GLN A 275 7.51 -7.20 14.03
N PRO A 276 8.58 -8.01 14.09
CA PRO A 276 9.85 -7.67 14.75
C PRO A 276 10.73 -6.71 13.92
N MET A 277 10.11 -5.69 13.32
CA MET A 277 10.76 -4.63 12.58
C MET A 277 10.07 -3.32 12.95
N ALA A 278 10.81 -2.38 13.54
CA ALA A 278 10.22 -1.22 14.20
C ALA A 278 11.08 0.04 14.04
N PHE A 279 10.44 1.20 13.92
CA PHE A 279 11.09 2.49 13.85
C PHE A 279 11.55 2.96 15.23
N ASP A 280 12.82 3.36 15.38
CA ASP A 280 13.31 4.08 16.56
C ASP A 280 12.77 5.51 16.55
N VAL A 281 11.92 5.81 17.53
CA VAL A 281 11.23 7.10 17.64
C VAL A 281 12.21 8.25 17.90
N ARG A 282 13.37 7.99 18.54
CA ARG A 282 14.40 9.00 18.75
C ARG A 282 15.07 9.37 17.43
N LYS A 283 15.39 8.38 16.59
CA LYS A 283 15.95 8.59 15.25
C LYS A 283 14.94 9.33 14.35
N LEU A 284 13.65 8.96 14.42
CA LEU A 284 12.60 9.66 13.67
C LEU A 284 12.50 11.14 14.05
N LYS A 285 12.62 11.48 15.34
CA LYS A 285 12.57 12.87 15.82
C LYS A 285 13.72 13.73 15.32
N THR A 286 14.89 13.15 15.04
CA THR A 286 16.07 13.89 14.57
C THR A 286 16.38 13.65 13.09
N ILE A 287 15.50 12.94 12.36
CA ILE A 287 15.72 12.46 10.99
C ILE A 287 16.20 13.57 10.04
N GLN A 288 15.56 14.74 10.11
CA GLN A 288 15.87 15.88 9.24
C GLN A 288 17.13 16.65 9.64
N ALA A 289 17.40 16.74 10.95
CA ALA A 289 18.55 17.46 11.48
C ALA A 289 19.85 16.68 11.22
N GLU A 290 19.78 15.35 11.28
CA GLU A 290 20.92 14.46 11.09
C GLU A 290 21.06 13.95 9.65
N GLY A 291 20.16 14.36 8.74
CA GLY A 291 20.20 13.94 7.34
C GLY A 291 19.97 12.44 7.14
N ARG A 292 19.21 11.79 8.03
CA ARG A 292 18.86 10.36 7.96
C ARG A 292 17.68 10.10 7.03
N THR A 293 17.48 8.84 6.68
CA THR A 293 16.32 8.33 5.94
C THR A 293 15.35 7.58 6.86
N TYR A 294 14.12 7.29 6.41
CA TYR A 294 13.20 6.46 7.23
C TYR A 294 13.72 5.03 7.36
N LYS A 295 14.45 4.51 6.36
CA LYS A 295 15.11 3.20 6.41
C LYS A 295 16.18 3.13 7.49
N ASP A 296 16.94 4.20 7.73
CA ASP A 296 17.94 4.26 8.82
C ASP A 296 17.31 4.28 10.22
N CYS A 297 16.03 4.67 10.29
CA CYS A 297 15.25 4.65 11.51
C CYS A 297 14.65 3.27 11.80
N LEU A 298 14.69 2.34 10.84
CA LEU A 298 14.05 1.04 10.94
C LEU A 298 15.03 -0.02 11.48
N ASP A 299 14.76 -0.50 12.70
CA ASP A 299 15.59 -1.50 13.37
C ASP A 299 14.87 -2.87 13.41
N VAL A 300 15.65 -3.93 13.21
CA VAL A 300 15.17 -5.32 13.37
C VAL A 300 15.35 -5.75 14.81
N MET A 301 14.27 -6.24 15.41
CA MET A 301 14.23 -6.61 16.82
C MET A 301 14.64 -8.08 16.99
N CYS A 302 15.95 -8.33 16.91
CA CYS A 302 16.51 -9.68 16.95
C CYS A 302 16.04 -10.47 18.19
N GLY A 303 15.55 -11.69 17.97
CA GLY A 303 15.05 -12.58 19.02
C GLY A 303 13.56 -12.42 19.35
N GLU A 304 12.93 -11.35 18.86
CA GLU A 304 11.48 -11.14 19.00
C GLU A 304 10.70 -11.86 17.90
N ARG A 305 9.45 -12.23 18.20
CA ARG A 305 8.54 -12.91 17.26
C ARG A 305 7.38 -11.99 16.88
N ASN A 306 6.52 -12.41 15.96
CA ASN A 306 5.31 -11.66 15.61
C ASN A 306 4.26 -11.85 16.70
N ARG A 307 3.59 -10.76 17.06
CA ARG A 307 2.48 -10.80 18.02
C ARG A 307 1.18 -10.39 17.36
N PHE A 308 0.12 -11.19 17.54
CA PHE A 308 -1.20 -10.82 17.07
C PHE A 308 -2.04 -10.20 18.20
N TYR A 309 -2.72 -9.11 17.86
CA TYR A 309 -3.72 -8.45 18.70
C TYR A 309 -5.06 -8.52 17.97
N ILE A 310 -6.09 -8.95 18.70
CA ILE A 310 -7.46 -9.03 18.19
C ILE A 310 -8.32 -8.04 18.97
N VAL A 311 -9.00 -7.16 18.27
CA VAL A 311 -9.87 -6.13 18.86
C VAL A 311 -11.29 -6.33 18.35
N GLU A 312 -12.27 -6.34 19.25
CA GLU A 312 -13.68 -6.39 18.85
C GLU A 312 -14.16 -5.03 18.31
N LYS A 313 -14.69 -4.99 17.09
CA LYS A 313 -15.11 -3.76 16.38
C LYS A 313 -16.20 -2.98 17.11
N LYS A 314 -17.12 -3.67 17.79
CA LYS A 314 -18.28 -3.06 18.46
C LYS A 314 -17.92 -2.44 19.80
N SER A 315 -17.20 -3.19 20.64
CA SER A 315 -16.86 -2.75 22.00
C SER A 315 -15.55 -1.96 22.06
N GLY A 316 -14.66 -2.13 21.07
CA GLY A 316 -13.29 -1.62 21.12
C GLY A 316 -12.39 -2.40 22.08
N ARG A 317 -12.89 -3.49 22.69
CA ARG A 317 -12.14 -4.29 23.65
C ARG A 317 -11.09 -5.13 22.92
N CYS A 318 -9.83 -5.02 23.36
CA CYS A 318 -8.77 -5.93 22.96
C CYS A 318 -8.96 -7.27 23.68
N ILE A 319 -8.91 -8.37 22.95
CA ILE A 319 -8.88 -9.71 23.52
C ILE A 319 -7.51 -9.89 24.17
N GLU A 320 -7.50 -10.18 25.47
CA GLU A 320 -6.29 -10.34 26.29
C GLU A 320 -5.66 -11.73 26.07
N MET A 321 -5.29 -12.04 24.83
CA MET A 321 -4.62 -13.28 24.47
C MET A 321 -3.25 -12.97 23.85
N ASN A 322 -2.22 -13.67 24.32
CA ASN A 322 -0.85 -13.45 23.87
C ASN A 322 -0.49 -14.46 22.76
N TYR A 323 -0.89 -14.13 21.53
CA TYR A 323 -0.54 -14.91 20.36
C TYR A 323 0.85 -14.53 19.87
N LEU A 324 1.78 -15.48 19.91
CA LEU A 324 3.11 -15.34 19.34
C LEU A 324 3.31 -16.35 18.23
N THR A 325 4.04 -15.99 17.18
CA THR A 325 4.42 -16.95 16.14
C THR A 325 5.52 -17.91 16.62
N ASP A 326 5.72 -18.99 15.87
CA ASP A 326 6.79 -19.95 16.09
C ASP A 326 8.18 -19.33 15.82
N LYS A 327 8.28 -18.49 14.80
CA LYS A 327 9.48 -17.72 14.41
C LYS A 327 9.13 -16.29 13.99
N ASP A 328 10.15 -15.49 13.69
CA ASP A 328 9.96 -14.17 13.08
C ASP A 328 9.59 -14.28 11.60
N TYR A 329 8.58 -13.48 11.23
CA TYR A 329 8.09 -13.30 9.87
C TYR A 329 8.01 -11.81 9.58
N TYR A 330 8.29 -11.44 8.34
CA TYR A 330 8.16 -10.07 7.85
C TYR A 330 7.09 -10.04 6.77
N PHE A 331 6.30 -8.98 6.66
CA PHE A 331 5.25 -8.92 5.64
C PHE A 331 4.88 -7.49 5.28
N PHE A 332 4.33 -7.33 4.07
CA PHE A 332 3.62 -6.14 3.65
C PHE A 332 2.11 -6.37 3.67
N ASN A 333 1.65 -7.47 3.07
CA ASN A 333 0.25 -7.62 2.69
C ASN A 333 -0.49 -8.74 3.43
N PHE A 334 -1.57 -8.37 4.11
CA PHE A 334 -2.65 -9.29 4.43
C PHE A 334 -3.39 -9.67 3.15
N VAL A 335 -3.73 -10.96 3.01
CA VAL A 335 -4.55 -11.47 1.90
C VAL A 335 -6.02 -11.27 2.23
N ASN A 336 -6.48 -11.94 3.29
CA ASN A 336 -7.82 -11.84 3.83
C ASN A 336 -7.86 -12.40 5.25
N CYS A 337 -8.85 -11.99 6.04
CA CYS A 337 -9.13 -12.58 7.34
C CYS A 337 -10.61 -12.92 7.43
N TYR A 338 -10.97 -14.01 8.09
CA TYR A 338 -12.39 -14.35 8.28
C TYR A 338 -12.62 -15.16 9.56
N GLU A 339 -13.86 -15.18 10.00
CA GLU A 339 -14.30 -15.95 11.17
C GLU A 339 -14.76 -17.35 10.74
N ASN A 340 -14.33 -18.39 11.45
CA ASN A 340 -14.90 -19.73 11.32
C ASN A 340 -15.13 -20.33 12.72
N GLY A 341 -16.37 -20.26 13.20
CA GLY A 341 -16.73 -20.72 14.53
C GLY A 341 -16.04 -19.89 15.62
N SER A 342 -15.27 -20.54 16.49
CA SER A 342 -14.46 -19.92 17.54
C SER A 342 -13.02 -19.62 17.09
N HIS A 343 -12.73 -19.67 15.79
CA HIS A 343 -11.40 -19.38 15.24
C HIS A 343 -11.44 -18.20 14.28
N VAL A 344 -10.38 -17.39 14.31
CA VAL A 344 -10.13 -16.33 13.34
C VAL A 344 -9.01 -16.79 12.42
N ILE A 345 -9.29 -16.85 11.12
CA ILE A 345 -8.33 -17.24 10.09
C ILE A 345 -7.71 -15.98 9.51
N VAL A 346 -6.38 -15.97 9.41
CA VAL A 346 -5.59 -14.84 8.95
C VAL A 346 -4.60 -15.31 7.90
N ASP A 347 -4.80 -14.89 6.66
CA ASP A 347 -3.90 -15.21 5.55
C ASP A 347 -3.00 -14.02 5.26
N ILE A 348 -1.68 -14.21 5.32
CA ILE A 348 -0.66 -13.17 5.14
C ILE A 348 0.37 -13.61 4.10
N LEU A 349 0.81 -12.69 3.26
CA LEU A 349 2.01 -12.87 2.43
C LEU A 349 3.25 -12.50 3.23
N ALA A 350 3.96 -13.53 3.68
CA ALA A 350 5.08 -13.40 4.60
C ALA A 350 6.41 -13.81 3.98
N TYR A 351 7.47 -13.22 4.51
CA TYR A 351 8.87 -13.40 4.17
C TYR A 351 9.62 -13.99 5.37
N ASP A 352 10.61 -14.83 5.07
CA ASP A 352 11.45 -15.47 6.09
C ASP A 352 12.60 -14.57 6.59
N ALA A 353 12.81 -13.38 6.01
CA ALA A 353 13.93 -12.49 6.37
C ALA A 353 13.61 -11.01 6.19
N SER A 354 14.34 -10.16 6.93
CA SER A 354 14.07 -8.73 7.14
C SER A 354 14.59 -7.79 6.05
N ASN A 355 15.55 -8.22 5.23
CA ASN A 355 16.23 -7.42 4.21
C ASN A 355 15.37 -7.19 2.93
N ILE A 356 14.05 -7.11 3.08
CA ILE A 356 13.11 -6.97 1.96
C ILE A 356 13.30 -5.61 1.27
N PHE A 357 13.43 -4.53 2.04
CA PHE A 357 13.73 -3.19 1.53
C PHE A 357 15.08 -3.11 0.83
N ASP A 358 16.07 -3.91 1.26
CA ASP A 358 17.39 -3.88 0.65
C ASP A 358 17.40 -4.44 -0.78
N ASN A 359 16.34 -5.16 -1.17
CA ASN A 359 16.17 -5.64 -2.54
C ASN A 359 15.54 -4.58 -3.47
N MET A 360 15.10 -3.45 -2.93
CA MET A 360 14.41 -2.38 -3.66
C MET A 360 15.28 -1.13 -3.88
N TRP A 361 16.58 -1.22 -3.57
CA TRP A 361 17.56 -0.18 -3.92
C TRP A 361 17.69 -0.04 -5.44
N MET A 362 17.66 1.20 -5.94
CA MET A 362 17.71 1.51 -7.37
C MET A 362 18.98 0.97 -8.03
N ASP A 363 20.11 1.01 -7.33
CA ASP A 363 21.38 0.44 -7.81
C ASP A 363 21.29 -1.06 -8.07
N ARG A 364 20.54 -1.78 -7.23
CA ARG A 364 20.30 -3.23 -7.41
C ARG A 364 19.29 -3.50 -8.52
N LEU A 365 18.22 -2.71 -8.58
CA LEU A 365 17.15 -2.89 -9.57
C LEU A 365 17.60 -2.52 -11.00
N ARG A 366 18.51 -1.54 -11.13
CA ARG A 366 19.09 -1.13 -12.41
C ARG A 366 20.32 -1.97 -12.81
N SER A 367 20.97 -2.66 -11.88
CA SER A 367 22.16 -3.48 -12.17
C SER A 367 21.83 -4.88 -12.70
N HIS A 368 22.71 -5.38 -13.56
CA HIS A 368 22.57 -6.68 -14.21
C HIS A 368 22.96 -7.85 -13.28
N ASP A 369 23.99 -7.65 -12.46
CA ASP A 369 24.62 -8.73 -11.67
C ASP A 369 23.84 -9.11 -10.41
N HIS A 370 22.82 -8.33 -10.01
CA HIS A 370 22.08 -8.52 -8.77
C HIS A 370 20.60 -8.90 -9.00
N CYS A 371 20.13 -8.82 -10.25
CA CYS A 371 18.83 -9.36 -10.68
C CYS A 371 18.91 -10.89 -10.73
N GLY A 372 18.75 -11.55 -9.58
CA GLY A 372 18.75 -13.03 -9.52
C GLY A 372 19.20 -13.65 -8.19
N SER A 373 19.51 -12.83 -7.18
CA SER A 373 19.76 -13.30 -5.80
C SER A 373 18.75 -12.69 -4.83
N PHE A 374 17.45 -12.80 -5.16
CA PHE A 374 16.42 -12.56 -4.15
C PHE A 374 16.39 -13.77 -3.21
N SER A 375 17.20 -13.73 -2.16
CA SER A 375 17.23 -14.79 -1.13
C SER A 375 15.89 -14.90 -0.37
N ASN A 376 15.05 -13.87 -0.46
CA ASN A 376 13.83 -13.72 0.32
C ASN A 376 12.62 -13.78 -0.60
N ASN A 377 12.05 -14.95 -0.74
CA ASN A 377 10.83 -15.13 -1.52
C ASN A 377 9.64 -15.27 -0.57
N SER A 378 8.60 -14.49 -0.84
CA SER A 378 7.34 -14.49 -0.10
C SER A 378 6.53 -15.77 -0.30
N LYS A 379 5.71 -16.11 0.70
CA LYS A 379 4.72 -17.20 0.65
C LYS A 379 3.42 -16.77 1.31
N ILE A 380 2.31 -17.37 0.87
CA ILE A 380 1.04 -17.22 1.58
C ILE A 380 1.03 -18.18 2.77
N MET A 381 0.87 -17.60 3.95
CA MET A 381 0.83 -18.29 5.23
C MET A 381 -0.52 -18.06 5.90
N ARG A 382 -1.16 -19.15 6.31
CA ARG A 382 -2.43 -19.13 7.04
C ARG A 382 -2.18 -19.34 8.53
N PHE A 383 -2.49 -18.31 9.32
CA PHE A 383 -2.51 -18.35 10.78
C PHE A 383 -3.94 -18.55 11.26
N VAL A 384 -4.11 -19.42 12.25
CA VAL A 384 -5.43 -19.73 12.83
C VAL A 384 -5.38 -19.38 14.31
N LEU A 385 -6.20 -18.41 14.70
CA LEU A 385 -6.21 -17.83 16.04
C LEU A 385 -7.47 -18.29 16.80
N PRO A 386 -7.36 -19.16 17.81
CA PRO A 386 -8.49 -19.62 18.60
C PRO A 386 -8.94 -18.55 19.59
N LEU A 387 -10.24 -18.23 19.63
CA LEU A 387 -10.82 -17.22 20.52
C LEU A 387 -11.15 -17.75 21.92
N ASP A 388 -11.40 -19.06 22.05
CA ASP A 388 -11.72 -19.72 23.30
C ASP A 388 -10.55 -20.59 23.78
N TYR A 389 -10.26 -20.54 25.08
CA TYR A 389 -9.21 -21.33 25.71
C TYR A 389 -9.80 -22.22 26.80
N TYR A 390 -9.59 -23.54 26.70
CA TYR A 390 -9.92 -24.46 27.79
C TYR A 390 -8.78 -25.44 28.09
N GLU A 391 -7.88 -25.69 27.13
CA GLU A 391 -6.90 -26.77 27.21
C GLU A 391 -5.47 -26.24 27.04
N GLU A 392 -4.52 -26.82 27.80
CA GLU A 392 -3.09 -26.51 27.71
C GLU A 392 -2.33 -27.64 27.03
N ASN A 393 -1.23 -27.30 26.33
CA ASN A 393 -0.35 -28.25 25.62
C ASN A 393 -1.03 -29.11 24.55
N ILE A 394 -2.24 -28.73 24.12
CA ILE A 394 -2.99 -29.35 23.04
C ILE A 394 -3.10 -28.35 21.89
N ASP A 395 -3.18 -28.85 20.67
CA ASP A 395 -3.50 -28.02 19.50
C ASP A 395 -4.96 -27.54 19.59
N LEU A 396 -5.15 -26.25 19.87
CA LEU A 396 -6.45 -25.58 19.95
C LEU A 396 -7.16 -25.49 18.59
N ASN A 397 -6.46 -25.80 17.49
CA ASN A 397 -7.05 -25.93 16.16
C ASN A 397 -7.65 -27.32 15.91
N HIS A 398 -7.44 -28.27 16.83
CA HIS A 398 -7.91 -29.65 16.78
C HIS A 398 -7.60 -30.35 15.45
N GLY A 399 -6.45 -30.03 14.82
CA GLY A 399 -6.04 -30.60 13.53
C GLY A 399 -6.95 -30.28 12.33
N ARG A 400 -7.92 -29.35 12.46
CA ARG A 400 -8.89 -29.04 11.39
C ARG A 400 -8.28 -28.28 10.20
N TRP A 401 -7.09 -27.71 10.37
CA TRP A 401 -6.52 -26.72 9.46
C TRP A 401 -5.18 -27.16 8.85
N MET A 402 -5.10 -28.42 8.41
CA MET A 402 -4.08 -28.96 7.48
C MET A 402 -2.65 -28.41 7.70
N GLY A 403 -2.17 -28.42 8.95
CA GLY A 403 -0.81 -28.02 9.32
C GLY A 403 -0.68 -26.71 10.12
N ALA A 404 -1.72 -25.89 10.22
CA ALA A 404 -1.72 -24.73 11.12
C ALA A 404 -2.04 -25.18 12.56
N THR A 405 -1.14 -24.90 13.50
CA THR A 405 -1.30 -25.30 14.91
C THR A 405 -1.27 -24.11 15.84
N ALA A 406 -2.09 -24.14 16.89
CA ALA A 406 -2.10 -23.14 17.95
C ALA A 406 -1.94 -23.87 19.28
N ILE A 407 -0.74 -23.83 19.85
CA ILE A 407 -0.43 -24.56 21.09
C ILE A 407 -0.25 -23.56 22.21
N ARG A 408 -1.08 -23.69 23.25
CA ARG A 408 -0.95 -22.89 24.47
C ARG A 408 0.08 -23.50 25.41
N HIS A 409 1.05 -22.69 25.80
CA HIS A 409 1.98 -22.99 26.88
C HIS A 409 1.96 -21.83 27.88
N LYS A 410 1.38 -22.07 29.07
CA LYS A 410 1.11 -21.05 30.09
C LYS A 410 0.21 -19.92 29.55
N GLU A 411 0.71 -18.69 29.52
CA GLU A 411 0.00 -17.50 29.05
C GLU A 411 0.19 -17.22 27.55
N VAL A 412 1.05 -17.98 26.88
CA VAL A 412 1.43 -17.75 25.48
C VAL A 412 0.80 -18.81 24.58
N ILE A 413 0.18 -18.36 23.49
CA ILE A 413 -0.29 -19.23 22.41
C ILE A 413 0.70 -19.13 21.28
N THR A 414 1.43 -20.22 21.02
CA THR A 414 2.38 -20.29 19.91
C THR A 414 1.66 -20.75 18.65
N LEU A 415 1.68 -19.88 17.63
CA LEU A 415 1.05 -20.09 16.33
C LEU A 415 2.09 -20.57 15.32
N ARG A 416 1.82 -21.70 14.70
CA ARG A 416 2.56 -22.18 13.53
C ARG A 416 1.66 -22.06 12.30
N PRO A 417 2.08 -21.34 11.25
CA PRO A 417 1.25 -21.18 10.07
C PRO A 417 1.23 -22.44 9.19
N GLN A 418 0.14 -22.59 8.44
CA GLN A 418 0.09 -23.46 7.28
C GLN A 418 0.62 -22.70 6.06
N HIS A 419 1.50 -23.34 5.27
CA HIS A 419 1.88 -22.80 3.97
C HIS A 419 0.84 -23.18 2.93
N LEU A 420 0.15 -22.20 2.34
CA LEU A 420 -0.88 -22.47 1.33
C LEU A 420 -0.29 -22.76 -0.05
N THR A 421 0.94 -22.31 -0.30
CA THR A 421 1.63 -22.46 -1.59
C THR A 421 2.96 -23.17 -1.40
N HIS A 422 3.29 -24.05 -2.34
CA HIS A 422 4.61 -24.67 -2.40
C HIS A 422 5.66 -23.68 -2.92
N GLU A 423 5.33 -23.03 -4.03
CA GLU A 423 6.17 -22.05 -4.72
C GLU A 423 6.26 -20.72 -3.95
N LYS A 424 7.33 -19.97 -4.20
CA LYS A 424 7.65 -18.70 -3.51
C LYS A 424 7.76 -17.53 -4.48
N GLY A 425 7.71 -16.31 -3.95
CA GLY A 425 8.07 -15.08 -4.69
C GLY A 425 6.87 -14.43 -5.36
N MET A 426 5.79 -14.27 -4.61
CA MET A 426 4.54 -13.67 -5.05
C MET A 426 4.14 -12.49 -4.16
N GLU A 427 3.55 -11.45 -4.71
CA GLU A 427 3.06 -10.30 -3.97
C GLU A 427 1.76 -9.76 -4.55
N TYR A 428 1.21 -8.76 -3.86
CA TYR A 428 -0.02 -8.06 -4.19
C TYR A 428 -1.23 -9.00 -4.27
N PRO A 429 -1.63 -9.56 -3.13
CA PRO A 429 -2.77 -10.44 -3.09
C PRO A 429 -4.03 -9.64 -3.36
N LYS A 430 -4.89 -10.19 -4.21
CA LYS A 430 -6.18 -9.64 -4.54
C LYS A 430 -7.22 -10.72 -4.49
N ILE A 431 -8.36 -10.38 -3.93
CA ILE A 431 -9.51 -11.27 -3.83
C ILE A 431 -10.73 -10.56 -4.41
N ASN A 432 -11.80 -11.31 -4.63
CA ASN A 432 -13.07 -10.72 -5.01
C ASN A 432 -13.55 -9.79 -3.88
N PRO A 433 -13.85 -8.50 -4.16
CA PRO A 433 -14.29 -7.55 -3.15
C PRO A 433 -15.55 -7.97 -2.37
N HIS A 434 -16.40 -8.83 -2.92
CA HIS A 434 -17.58 -9.36 -2.22
C HIS A 434 -17.27 -10.37 -1.12
N PHE A 435 -16.04 -10.90 -1.10
CA PHE A 435 -15.58 -11.92 -0.16
C PHE A 435 -14.56 -11.37 0.85
N TYR A 436 -14.34 -10.05 0.87
CA TYR A 436 -13.60 -9.43 1.95
C TYR A 436 -14.22 -9.82 3.29
N PHE A 437 -13.39 -10.19 4.26
CA PHE A 437 -13.79 -10.50 5.64
C PHE A 437 -14.57 -11.81 5.81
N ARG A 438 -14.74 -12.57 4.73
CA ARG A 438 -15.50 -13.84 4.68
C ARG A 438 -14.63 -14.98 4.19
N LYS A 439 -15.13 -16.20 4.41
CA LYS A 439 -14.51 -17.40 3.84
C LYS A 439 -14.50 -17.28 2.32
N TYR A 440 -13.33 -17.53 1.74
CA TYR A 440 -13.04 -17.36 0.33
C TYR A 440 -12.22 -18.54 -0.17
N GLU A 441 -12.18 -18.72 -1.48
CA GLU A 441 -11.53 -19.85 -2.14
C GLU A 441 -10.39 -19.43 -3.06
N TYR A 442 -10.41 -18.21 -3.60
CA TYR A 442 -9.46 -17.78 -4.62
C TYR A 442 -8.75 -16.48 -4.25
N THR A 443 -7.44 -16.45 -4.49
CA THR A 443 -6.63 -15.24 -4.45
C THR A 443 -5.80 -15.12 -5.73
N TYR A 444 -5.54 -13.89 -6.14
CA TYR A 444 -4.78 -13.54 -7.33
C TYR A 444 -3.52 -12.79 -6.90
N VAL A 445 -2.37 -13.25 -7.40
CA VAL A 445 -1.05 -12.72 -7.04
C VAL A 445 -0.20 -12.50 -8.30
N ILE A 446 0.84 -11.70 -8.16
CA ILE A 446 1.85 -11.46 -9.20
C ILE A 446 3.26 -11.69 -8.65
N GLY A 447 4.25 -11.92 -9.51
CA GLY A 447 5.65 -12.06 -9.07
C GLY A 447 6.28 -10.76 -8.54
N TRP A 448 5.75 -9.60 -8.95
CA TRP A 448 6.29 -8.27 -8.61
C TRP A 448 7.81 -8.14 -8.85
N ILE A 449 8.57 -7.52 -7.95
CA ILE A 449 10.03 -7.37 -8.02
C ILE A 449 10.72 -8.75 -8.02
N HIS A 450 10.17 -9.73 -7.31
CA HIS A 450 10.68 -11.10 -7.37
C HIS A 450 10.51 -11.72 -8.76
N GLY A 451 9.53 -11.24 -9.53
CA GLY A 451 9.30 -11.63 -10.91
C GLY A 451 10.30 -11.03 -11.91
N LEU A 452 11.19 -10.13 -11.47
CA LEU A 452 12.33 -9.69 -12.25
C LEU A 452 13.45 -10.74 -12.29
N ASP A 453 13.43 -11.72 -11.38
CA ASP A 453 14.28 -12.91 -11.48
C ASP A 453 13.62 -13.92 -12.42
N PRO A 454 14.23 -14.21 -13.59
CA PRO A 454 13.69 -15.18 -14.53
C PRO A 454 13.52 -16.59 -13.96
N LYS A 455 14.21 -16.93 -12.86
CA LYS A 455 14.11 -18.22 -12.18
C LYS A 455 12.88 -18.34 -11.29
N ASN A 456 12.22 -17.22 -10.96
CA ASN A 456 11.06 -17.24 -10.11
C ASN A 456 9.85 -17.85 -10.84
N TYR A 457 9.17 -18.80 -10.19
CA TYR A 457 7.94 -19.40 -10.70
C TYR A 457 6.89 -18.34 -11.06
N TYR A 458 6.75 -17.25 -10.32
CA TYR A 458 5.75 -16.21 -10.58
C TYR A 458 6.25 -15.08 -11.49
N ALA A 459 7.43 -15.22 -12.09
CA ALA A 459 7.94 -14.24 -13.06
C ALA A 459 7.00 -14.11 -14.26
N ASN A 460 6.76 -12.86 -14.67
CA ASN A 460 5.98 -12.49 -15.85
C ASN A 460 4.58 -13.11 -15.89
N ALA A 461 3.99 -13.31 -14.71
CA ALA A 461 2.74 -14.05 -14.55
C ALA A 461 1.76 -13.36 -13.61
N VAL A 462 0.47 -13.49 -13.94
CA VAL A 462 -0.65 -13.29 -13.03
C VAL A 462 -1.16 -14.67 -12.64
N THR A 463 -1.15 -14.99 -11.36
CA THR A 463 -1.47 -16.34 -10.88
C THR A 463 -2.67 -16.34 -9.96
N LYS A 464 -3.67 -17.14 -10.30
CA LYS A 464 -4.78 -17.53 -9.43
C LYS A 464 -4.36 -18.70 -8.56
N ILE A 465 -4.70 -18.65 -7.29
CA ILE A 465 -4.38 -19.66 -6.28
C ILE A 465 -5.67 -20.04 -5.58
N ASN A 466 -5.98 -21.32 -5.55
CA ASN A 466 -7.04 -21.85 -4.71
C ASN A 466 -6.49 -22.09 -3.30
N VAL A 467 -7.01 -21.37 -2.30
CA VAL A 467 -6.45 -21.35 -0.93
C VAL A 467 -6.76 -22.62 -0.12
N ASN A 468 -7.69 -23.45 -0.58
CA ASN A 468 -8.05 -24.70 0.10
C ASN A 468 -7.21 -25.88 -0.41
N THR A 469 -6.92 -25.91 -1.71
CA THR A 469 -6.19 -27.00 -2.37
C THR A 469 -4.72 -26.69 -2.63
N GLY A 470 -4.33 -25.41 -2.64
CA GLY A 470 -3.00 -24.95 -3.05
C GLY A 470 -2.76 -25.00 -4.56
N MET A 471 -3.76 -25.39 -5.36
CA MET A 471 -3.63 -25.45 -6.81
C MET A 471 -3.51 -24.05 -7.41
N THR A 472 -2.62 -23.90 -8.39
CA THR A 472 -2.34 -22.63 -9.06
C THR A 472 -2.70 -22.70 -10.54
N MET A 473 -3.13 -21.57 -11.08
CA MET A 473 -3.40 -21.38 -12.51
C MET A 473 -2.87 -20.01 -12.90
N ALA A 474 -1.98 -19.95 -13.89
CA ALA A 474 -1.29 -18.72 -14.24
C ALA A 474 -1.56 -18.31 -15.69
N TRP A 475 -1.86 -17.02 -15.88
CA TRP A 475 -1.61 -16.36 -17.15
C TRP A 475 -0.14 -15.94 -17.16
N ARG A 476 0.58 -16.26 -18.23
CA ARG A 476 1.98 -15.87 -18.42
C ARG A 476 2.12 -15.10 -19.71
N SER A 477 2.85 -14.00 -19.67
CA SER A 477 3.36 -13.47 -20.92
C SER A 477 4.39 -14.47 -21.48
N ARG A 478 4.24 -14.84 -22.75
CA ARG A 478 5.21 -15.69 -23.47
C ARG A 478 6.55 -14.96 -23.73
N ASN A 479 6.69 -13.75 -23.19
CA ASN A 479 7.82 -12.86 -23.35
C ASN A 479 8.50 -12.61 -22.00
N GLU A 480 9.82 -12.77 -21.96
CA GLU A 480 10.64 -12.59 -20.76
C GLU A 480 10.76 -11.12 -20.31
N TYR A 481 10.48 -10.17 -21.20
CA TYR A 481 10.58 -8.73 -20.95
C TYR A 481 9.26 -8.10 -20.44
N GLU A 482 8.19 -8.88 -20.29
CA GLU A 482 6.86 -8.37 -19.97
C GLU A 482 6.49 -8.62 -18.50
N HIS A 483 6.42 -7.55 -17.72
CA HIS A 483 6.22 -7.61 -16.28
C HIS A 483 4.83 -7.09 -15.90
N PRO A 484 3.89 -7.97 -15.49
CA PRO A 484 2.58 -7.55 -15.01
C PRO A 484 2.67 -6.91 -13.63
N SER A 485 1.84 -5.89 -13.41
CA SER A 485 1.69 -5.16 -12.15
C SER A 485 0.47 -5.65 -11.35
N GLU A 486 0.22 -5.06 -10.18
CA GLU A 486 -0.93 -5.44 -9.35
C GLU A 486 -2.21 -5.51 -10.17
N VAL A 487 -3.05 -6.49 -9.84
CA VAL A 487 -4.32 -6.70 -10.52
C VAL A 487 -5.46 -5.98 -9.80
N ALA A 488 -6.44 -5.50 -10.55
CA ALA A 488 -7.76 -5.21 -9.99
C ALA A 488 -8.73 -6.31 -10.41
N PHE A 489 -9.43 -6.90 -9.44
CA PHE A 489 -10.53 -7.81 -9.69
C PHE A 489 -11.81 -7.00 -9.84
N VAL A 490 -12.47 -7.12 -10.99
CA VAL A 490 -13.79 -6.52 -11.25
C VAL A 490 -14.82 -7.64 -11.30
N PRO A 491 -15.73 -7.74 -10.30
CA PRO A 491 -16.75 -8.78 -10.28
C PRO A 491 -17.77 -8.57 -11.39
N ASN A 492 -18.26 -9.66 -11.97
CA ASN A 492 -19.43 -9.62 -12.83
C ASN A 492 -20.67 -9.29 -11.99
N PRO A 493 -21.46 -8.23 -12.29
CA PRO A 493 -22.65 -7.88 -11.51
C PRO A 493 -23.72 -8.98 -11.44
N SER A 494 -23.73 -9.89 -12.42
CA SER A 494 -24.63 -11.06 -12.46
C SER A 494 -23.92 -12.37 -12.12
N GLY A 495 -22.68 -12.30 -11.65
CA GLY A 495 -21.87 -13.48 -11.37
C GLY A 495 -22.34 -14.25 -10.14
N ILE A 496 -22.25 -15.57 -10.22
CA ILE A 496 -22.69 -16.51 -9.17
C ILE A 496 -21.50 -17.10 -8.43
N THR A 497 -20.35 -17.28 -9.11
CA THR A 497 -19.14 -17.85 -8.51
C THR A 497 -18.19 -16.74 -8.04
N GLU A 498 -17.34 -17.07 -7.06
CA GLU A 498 -16.35 -16.14 -6.50
C GLU A 498 -15.36 -15.61 -7.56
N ASP A 499 -15.06 -16.43 -8.55
CA ASP A 499 -14.11 -16.16 -9.63
C ASP A 499 -14.76 -15.67 -10.93
N ASP A 500 -16.07 -15.38 -10.93
CA ASP A 500 -16.76 -14.78 -12.08
C ASP A 500 -16.49 -13.27 -12.13
N GLY A 501 -15.46 -12.92 -12.88
CA GLY A 501 -15.03 -11.54 -13.06
C GLY A 501 -13.88 -11.42 -14.03
N VAL A 502 -13.38 -10.18 -14.14
CA VAL A 502 -12.25 -9.84 -15.00
C VAL A 502 -11.15 -9.22 -14.16
N LEU A 503 -9.92 -9.71 -14.38
CA LEU A 503 -8.71 -9.11 -13.84
C LEU A 503 -8.18 -8.09 -14.82
N ILE A 504 -7.84 -6.92 -14.31
CA ILE A 504 -7.20 -5.83 -15.06
C ILE A 504 -5.79 -5.65 -14.51
N SER A 505 -4.77 -5.66 -15.37
CA SER A 505 -3.38 -5.42 -14.99
C SER A 505 -2.64 -4.59 -16.03
N CYS A 506 -1.71 -3.75 -15.60
CA CYS A 506 -0.73 -3.10 -16.47
C CYS A 506 0.47 -4.01 -16.68
N VAL A 507 0.85 -4.24 -17.94
CA VAL A 507 2.05 -4.98 -18.31
C VAL A 507 3.06 -3.99 -18.88
N SER A 508 4.17 -3.82 -18.18
CA SER A 508 5.29 -2.99 -18.63
C SER A 508 6.30 -3.86 -19.36
N ASN A 509 6.80 -3.38 -20.50
CA ASN A 509 7.83 -4.08 -21.26
C ASN A 509 9.20 -3.43 -21.01
N SER A 510 10.16 -4.23 -20.55
CA SER A 510 11.49 -3.75 -20.18
C SER A 510 12.44 -3.54 -21.38
N ARG A 511 12.12 -4.10 -22.55
CA ARG A 511 12.89 -3.90 -23.78
C ARG A 511 12.38 -2.73 -24.60
N ASP A 512 11.07 -2.62 -24.76
CA ASP A 512 10.41 -1.57 -25.55
C ASP A 512 9.26 -0.95 -24.76
N LEU A 513 9.49 0.26 -24.26
CA LEU A 513 8.54 0.99 -23.42
C LEU A 513 7.19 1.24 -24.11
N ASN A 514 7.21 1.39 -25.44
CA ASN A 514 6.01 1.64 -26.25
C ASN A 514 5.18 0.38 -26.47
N GLN A 515 5.69 -0.79 -26.09
CA GLN A 515 4.95 -2.05 -26.08
C GLN A 515 4.33 -2.37 -24.73
N SER A 516 4.24 -1.40 -23.82
CA SER A 516 3.45 -1.55 -22.60
C SER A 516 1.96 -1.58 -22.94
N TYR A 517 1.19 -2.43 -22.26
CA TYR A 517 -0.23 -2.61 -22.54
C TYR A 517 -1.04 -2.89 -21.28
N LEU A 518 -2.34 -2.60 -21.35
CA LEU A 518 -3.31 -3.01 -20.34
C LEU A 518 -3.90 -4.37 -20.76
N ILE A 519 -3.96 -5.33 -19.85
CA ILE A 519 -4.53 -6.66 -20.12
C ILE A 519 -5.80 -6.91 -19.31
N PHE A 520 -6.74 -7.60 -19.97
CA PHE A 520 -7.97 -8.12 -19.38
C PHE A 520 -7.93 -9.64 -19.41
N ILE A 521 -8.00 -10.26 -18.24
CA ILE A 521 -7.91 -11.71 -18.06
C ILE A 521 -9.21 -12.20 -17.41
N ASN A 522 -9.76 -13.29 -17.92
CA ASN A 522 -10.90 -13.94 -17.27
C ASN A 522 -10.43 -14.59 -15.96
N ALA A 523 -11.04 -14.21 -14.84
CA ALA A 523 -10.59 -14.60 -13.51
C ALA A 523 -10.92 -16.07 -13.16
N ALA A 524 -11.81 -16.72 -13.91
CA ALA A 524 -12.19 -18.13 -13.70
C ALA A 524 -11.13 -19.09 -14.28
N ASN A 525 -10.77 -18.89 -15.56
CA ASN A 525 -9.92 -19.79 -16.33
C ASN A 525 -8.53 -19.22 -16.68
N MET A 526 -8.22 -17.99 -16.24
CA MET A 526 -6.98 -17.27 -16.54
C MET A 526 -6.70 -17.09 -18.04
N SER A 527 -7.72 -17.20 -18.90
CA SER A 527 -7.58 -16.95 -20.33
C SER A 527 -7.56 -15.44 -20.60
N GLU A 528 -6.72 -15.04 -21.53
CA GLU A 528 -6.67 -13.66 -22.00
C GLU A 528 -7.93 -13.30 -22.81
N ILE A 529 -8.59 -12.20 -22.43
CA ILE A 529 -9.74 -11.66 -23.16
C ILE A 529 -9.26 -10.68 -24.23
N SER A 530 -8.54 -9.65 -23.78
CA SER A 530 -8.07 -8.57 -24.66
C SER A 530 -6.85 -7.87 -24.09
N ARG A 531 -6.05 -7.30 -24.98
CA ARG A 531 -4.98 -6.34 -24.68
C ARG A 531 -5.35 -4.97 -25.23
N VAL A 532 -4.88 -3.91 -24.58
CA VAL A 532 -5.04 -2.54 -25.03
C VAL A 532 -3.68 -1.87 -25.07
N TYR A 533 -3.26 -1.49 -26.27
CA TYR A 533 -1.99 -0.82 -26.52
C TYR A 533 -2.19 0.68 -26.59
N PHE A 534 -1.20 1.43 -26.11
CA PHE A 534 -1.21 2.89 -26.15
C PHE A 534 0.05 3.37 -26.88
N ASP A 535 -0.05 4.52 -27.54
CA ASP A 535 1.11 5.14 -28.21
C ASP A 535 2.08 5.80 -27.22
N GLU A 536 1.71 5.82 -25.92
CA GLU A 536 2.48 6.34 -24.80
C GLU A 536 2.84 5.20 -23.82
N PRO A 537 4.05 5.20 -23.24
CA PRO A 537 4.46 4.17 -22.30
C PRO A 537 3.69 4.24 -20.98
N ILE A 538 3.41 3.07 -20.41
CA ILE A 538 2.81 2.91 -19.08
C ILE A 538 3.95 2.78 -18.04
N PRO A 539 4.02 3.67 -17.04
CA PRO A 539 5.09 3.63 -16.03
C PRO A 539 5.00 2.36 -15.18
N PHE A 540 6.12 1.74 -14.83
CA PHE A 540 6.13 0.58 -13.94
C PHE A 540 5.77 0.98 -12.50
N GLY A 541 4.73 0.39 -11.95
CA GLY A 541 4.11 0.81 -10.70
C GLY A 541 3.49 -0.34 -9.91
N THR A 542 2.82 0.01 -8.83
CA THR A 542 2.46 -0.92 -7.77
C THR A 542 0.98 -1.01 -7.56
N HIS A 543 0.33 0.11 -7.25
CA HIS A 543 -0.99 0.07 -6.65
C HIS A 543 -2.07 0.47 -7.64
N THR A 544 -3.19 -0.22 -7.56
CA THR A 544 -4.33 -0.13 -8.45
C THR A 544 -5.61 0.05 -7.66
N CYS A 545 -6.55 0.75 -8.25
CA CYS A 545 -7.91 0.85 -7.74
C CYS A 545 -8.87 0.91 -8.92
N TYR A 546 -9.94 0.12 -8.84
CA TYR A 546 -10.99 0.16 -9.84
C TYR A 546 -12.22 0.88 -9.28
N ILE A 547 -12.64 1.93 -9.97
CA ILE A 547 -13.82 2.71 -9.65
C ILE A 547 -14.87 2.36 -10.70
N GLN A 548 -15.86 1.56 -10.32
CA GLN A 548 -17.02 1.32 -11.18
C GLN A 548 -17.74 2.65 -11.41
N LYS A 549 -17.97 3.00 -12.68
CA LYS A 549 -18.82 4.13 -13.07
C LYS A 549 -19.84 3.60 -14.05
N PHE A 550 -21.10 3.96 -13.83
CA PHE A 550 -22.25 3.56 -14.65
C PHE A 550 -22.61 2.08 -14.47
N LEU A 551 -23.73 1.84 -13.78
CA LEU A 551 -24.57 0.66 -13.95
C LEU A 551 -25.85 1.11 -14.66
#